data_AF-C1GJ95-F1
#
_entry.id   AF-C1GJ95-F1
#
_cell.length_a   1.000
_cell.length_b   1.000
_cell.length_c   1.000
_cell.angle_alpha   90.00
_cell.angle_beta   90.00
_cell.angle_gamma   90.00
#
_symmetry.space_group_name_H-M   'P 1'
#
loop_
_entity.id
_entity.type
_entity.pdbx_description
1 polymer ?
#
loop_
_entity_poly.entity_id
_entity_poly.type
_entity_poly.pdbx_seq_one_letter_code
_entity_poly.pdbx_strand_id
1 'polypeptide(L)'
;MTHPEKTYPEPPSRADSAWDNVGIRNLDGRVSSSYPQQPKAPLINYVTNAWMASVPKYSKSGTNMKADCPSKWPARTSDLRKLATAPRFRRYIIVYFILLWICLGSWLGFFCPRLKENSQLLDSLSLMTKGKMGGWFGSNSMPKFNDLVYIRSLDPTLLPSDGKTTPDNPHRKRLIVLGDVHGCLDELENLLRKVAFDPKQGDHLIFTGDLIAKGPKSIGVVDLARKYRSSCVRGNNEDRTLLARRNIKGVSSNRKSRSMSNNELDKASEDVTSSKNSALAAELSDEQAEWLDTCPVILKVGSIKGMDDVVVVHGGLVPGLELEKQDPTAVMSMRTIDLLSHAPSSSSDGVPWTKLFNKYQTILARAQNLAPPEESLRYARPTTVLYGHQPHSSPLLKKYTKGLDTNCVRGGKLSAMIIEDGGITSIQSVRCKNYMTKMNRLTDCINRFLKLL
;
A
#
# COMPACT_ATOMS: atom_id res chain seq x y z
N MET A 1 46.26 -51.16 -7.78
CA MET A 1 47.43 -51.17 -6.87
C MET A 1 48.05 -49.79 -6.88
N THR A 2 48.35 -49.29 -5.68
CA THR A 2 49.34 -48.25 -5.32
C THR A 2 49.16 -46.81 -5.84
N HIS A 3 48.76 -45.94 -4.90
CA HIS A 3 48.96 -44.49 -4.90
C HIS A 3 50.46 -44.11 -4.95
N PRO A 4 50.79 -42.91 -5.45
CA PRO A 4 52.03 -42.23 -5.08
C PRO A 4 51.80 -40.95 -4.24
N GLU A 5 52.75 -40.74 -3.35
CA GLU A 5 52.92 -39.66 -2.37
C GLU A 5 52.92 -38.25 -2.98
N LYS A 6 52.43 -37.28 -2.19
CA LYS A 6 52.68 -35.86 -2.40
C LYS A 6 53.70 -35.36 -1.37
N THR A 7 54.88 -35.02 -1.85
CA THR A 7 55.93 -34.28 -1.16
C THR A 7 55.60 -32.77 -1.16
N TYR A 8 55.69 -32.13 0.01
CA TYR A 8 55.56 -30.68 0.16
C TYR A 8 56.95 -30.02 0.20
N PRO A 9 57.20 -28.92 -0.53
CA PRO A 9 58.42 -28.14 -0.36
C PRO A 9 58.32 -27.08 0.75
N GLU A 10 59.42 -26.91 1.47
CA GLU A 10 59.64 -25.91 2.53
C GLU A 10 59.58 -24.44 2.04
N PRO A 11 59.20 -23.47 2.90
CA PRO A 11 59.23 -22.05 2.57
C PRO A 11 60.59 -21.39 2.89
N PRO A 12 61.07 -20.43 2.08
CA PRO A 12 62.26 -19.66 2.38
C PRO A 12 61.98 -18.43 3.27
N SER A 13 63.10 -17.87 3.74
CA SER A 13 63.34 -17.00 4.88
C SER A 13 62.80 -15.56 4.85
N ARG A 14 62.36 -15.15 6.05
CA ARG A 14 62.42 -13.85 6.75
C ARG A 14 63.08 -12.65 6.00
N ALA A 15 62.30 -11.57 5.85
CA ALA A 15 62.80 -10.21 5.69
C ALA A 15 61.98 -9.25 6.60
N ASP A 16 62.72 -8.39 7.30
CA ASP A 16 62.24 -7.42 8.30
C ASP A 16 61.55 -6.21 7.67
N SER A 17 60.54 -5.65 8.37
CA SER A 17 60.50 -4.19 8.65
C SER A 17 59.24 -3.79 9.45
N ALA A 18 59.50 -3.20 10.61
CA ALA A 18 58.86 -2.01 11.17
C ALA A 18 57.38 -1.75 10.82
N TRP A 19 56.48 -2.13 11.74
CA TRP A 19 55.21 -1.44 11.91
C TRP A 19 55.25 -0.66 13.22
N ASP A 20 55.66 0.60 13.08
CA ASP A 20 55.52 1.64 14.08
C ASP A 20 54.04 1.95 14.32
N ASN A 21 53.68 1.92 15.61
CA ASN A 21 52.81 2.89 16.28
C ASN A 21 51.53 3.36 15.59
N VAL A 22 50.40 2.71 15.89
CA VAL A 22 49.09 3.38 15.92
C VAL A 22 48.38 3.04 17.23
N GLY A 23 48.69 3.80 18.27
CA GLY A 23 47.96 3.81 19.54
C GLY A 23 46.79 4.79 19.48
N ILE A 24 45.58 4.29 19.72
CA ILE A 24 44.36 5.11 19.86
C ILE A 24 44.45 5.90 21.17
N ARG A 25 44.46 7.23 21.08
CA ARG A 25 44.43 8.16 22.21
C ARG A 25 42.98 8.42 22.63
N ASN A 26 42.64 8.16 23.90
CA ASN A 26 41.42 8.68 24.53
C ASN A 26 41.70 10.06 25.14
N LEU A 27 40.66 10.90 25.19
CA LEU A 27 40.68 12.33 25.50
C LEU A 27 41.14 12.75 26.92
N ASP A 28 41.54 11.82 27.79
CA ASP A 28 41.99 12.13 29.16
C ASP A 28 43.44 11.66 29.49
N GLY A 29 44.25 11.37 28.47
CA GLY A 29 45.72 11.30 28.63
C GLY A 29 46.30 10.21 29.53
N ARG A 30 45.54 9.17 29.91
CA ARG A 30 46.08 8.03 30.67
C ARG A 30 46.29 6.79 29.79
N VAL A 31 47.53 6.29 29.77
CA VAL A 31 47.91 5.02 29.12
C VAL A 31 47.48 3.86 30.01
N SER A 32 46.56 3.02 29.53
CA SER A 32 46.20 1.75 30.19
C SER A 32 47.12 0.65 29.68
N SER A 33 48.09 0.24 30.51
CA SER A 33 48.95 -0.91 30.23
C SER A 33 48.28 -2.17 30.76
N SER A 34 47.76 -3.00 29.86
CA SER A 34 47.19 -4.31 30.18
C SER A 34 48.23 -5.42 29.90
N TYR A 35 49.21 -5.54 30.79
CA TYR A 35 50.01 -6.77 30.96
C TYR A 35 50.13 -7.10 32.46
N PRO A 36 49.91 -8.36 32.88
CA PRO A 36 50.00 -8.75 34.28
C PRO A 36 51.46 -8.68 34.77
N GLN A 37 51.70 -7.97 35.88
CA GLN A 37 53.01 -7.94 36.54
C GLN A 37 53.37 -9.31 37.12
N GLN A 38 54.64 -9.71 37.02
CA GLN A 38 55.13 -10.92 37.67
C GLN A 38 55.16 -10.75 39.21
N PRO A 39 54.77 -11.78 39.97
CA PRO A 39 54.73 -11.72 41.43
C PRO A 39 56.15 -11.60 42.02
N LYS A 40 56.31 -10.70 43.00
CA LYS A 40 57.59 -10.36 43.66
C LYS A 40 58.08 -11.39 44.69
N ALA A 41 57.44 -12.57 44.79
CA ALA A 41 57.81 -13.63 45.73
C ALA A 41 57.38 -15.02 45.21
N PRO A 42 58.05 -16.10 45.63
CA PRO A 42 57.68 -17.47 45.23
C PRO A 42 56.24 -17.81 45.65
N LEU A 43 55.50 -18.52 44.77
CA LEU A 43 54.07 -18.81 44.91
C LEU A 43 53.68 -19.54 46.22
N ILE A 44 54.63 -20.18 46.90
CA ILE A 44 54.41 -20.87 48.18
C ILE A 44 53.90 -19.92 49.28
N ASN A 45 54.25 -18.63 49.22
CA ASN A 45 53.85 -17.63 50.22
C ASN A 45 52.42 -17.12 50.06
N TYR A 46 51.73 -17.49 48.97
CA TYR A 46 50.32 -17.11 48.73
C TYR A 46 49.33 -18.23 49.09
N VAL A 47 49.79 -19.38 49.56
CA VAL A 47 48.95 -20.47 50.05
C VAL A 47 48.69 -20.26 51.54
N THR A 48 47.57 -19.62 51.89
CA THR A 48 47.09 -19.62 53.27
C THR A 48 46.27 -20.89 53.52
N ASN A 49 46.76 -21.77 54.40
CA ASN A 49 46.06 -22.96 54.87
C ASN A 49 44.89 -22.59 55.82
N ALA A 50 43.98 -21.74 55.36
CA ALA A 50 42.85 -21.23 56.15
C ALA A 50 41.84 -22.33 56.57
N TRP A 51 41.97 -23.54 56.04
CA TRP A 51 41.13 -24.69 56.38
C TRP A 51 41.70 -25.57 57.51
N MET A 52 42.93 -25.33 57.97
CA MET A 52 43.56 -26.11 59.06
C MET A 52 43.58 -25.37 60.41
N ALA A 53 43.04 -24.15 60.49
CA ALA A 53 42.96 -23.37 61.73
C ALA A 53 41.52 -23.32 62.29
N SER A 54 40.97 -24.48 62.65
CA SER A 54 39.85 -24.55 63.59
C SER A 54 40.14 -25.65 64.61
N VAL A 55 40.84 -25.28 65.69
CA VAL A 55 40.94 -26.10 66.90
C VAL A 55 39.53 -26.20 67.52
N PRO A 56 39.05 -27.42 67.86
CA PRO A 56 37.71 -27.62 68.40
C PRO A 56 37.64 -27.14 69.85
N LYS A 57 36.77 -26.17 70.15
CA LYS A 57 36.32 -25.87 71.50
C LYS A 57 34.91 -26.45 71.68
N TYR A 58 34.82 -27.53 72.43
CA TYR A 58 33.80 -27.86 73.45
C TYR A 58 33.75 -29.37 73.67
N SER A 59 34.67 -29.85 74.52
CA SER A 59 34.40 -31.00 75.38
C SER A 59 33.57 -30.51 76.57
N LYS A 60 32.33 -30.99 76.70
CA LYS A 60 31.77 -31.43 77.99
C LYS A 60 30.48 -32.22 77.70
N SER A 61 30.63 -33.52 77.86
CA SER A 61 29.55 -34.49 78.05
C SER A 61 28.67 -34.04 79.21
N GLY A 62 27.37 -33.95 78.96
CA GLY A 62 26.32 -33.70 79.93
C GLY A 62 25.13 -34.54 79.52
N THR A 63 24.92 -35.63 80.26
CA THR A 63 23.76 -36.52 80.20
C THR A 63 22.47 -35.75 80.50
N ASN A 64 21.47 -35.82 79.62
CA ASN A 64 20.09 -36.21 79.99
C ASN A 64 19.12 -36.12 78.80
N MET A 65 18.49 -37.27 78.55
CA MET A 65 17.05 -37.46 78.31
C MET A 65 16.26 -36.33 77.62
N LYS A 66 15.82 -36.55 76.39
CA LYS A 66 14.45 -36.98 76.05
C LYS A 66 14.25 -36.91 74.53
N ALA A 67 13.80 -38.05 73.98
CA ALA A 67 13.13 -38.10 72.71
C ALA A 67 11.90 -37.18 72.74
N ASP A 68 11.69 -36.44 71.66
CA ASP A 68 10.34 -36.06 71.21
C ASP A 68 10.43 -35.59 69.75
N CYS A 69 9.94 -36.45 68.85
CA CYS A 69 9.40 -35.98 67.58
C CYS A 69 7.97 -35.51 67.83
N PRO A 70 7.61 -34.32 67.33
CA PRO A 70 6.30 -34.24 66.69
C PRO A 70 6.34 -33.45 65.37
N SER A 71 5.82 -34.12 64.35
CA SER A 71 4.96 -33.60 63.28
C SER A 71 4.94 -32.08 63.01
N LYS A 72 5.19 -31.69 61.74
CA LYS A 72 4.26 -30.91 60.89
C LYS A 72 5.01 -30.21 59.73
N TRP A 73 4.55 -30.45 58.50
CA TRP A 73 4.56 -29.40 57.48
C TRP A 73 3.80 -28.18 58.06
N PRO A 74 4.38 -26.96 58.00
CA PRO A 74 4.34 -26.18 56.77
C PRO A 74 5.61 -25.33 56.57
N ALA A 75 6.72 -25.92 56.14
CA ALA A 75 7.95 -25.17 55.84
C ALA A 75 7.92 -24.45 54.48
N ARG A 76 6.80 -24.47 53.74
CA ARG A 76 6.75 -23.88 52.40
C ARG A 76 6.55 -22.36 52.39
N THR A 77 5.98 -21.74 53.43
CA THR A 77 5.60 -20.31 53.39
C THR A 77 6.70 -19.37 53.90
N SER A 78 7.50 -19.79 54.88
CA SER A 78 8.63 -19.01 55.41
C SER A 78 9.80 -18.93 54.42
N ASP A 79 10.04 -20.00 53.67
CA ASP A 79 11.12 -20.06 52.68
C ASP A 79 10.79 -19.26 51.41
N LEU A 80 9.51 -19.21 51.01
CA LEU A 80 9.04 -18.33 49.93
C LEU A 80 9.22 -16.84 50.29
N ARG A 81 9.01 -16.46 51.55
CA ARG A 81 9.26 -15.07 52.01
C ARG A 81 10.73 -14.69 51.94
N LYS A 82 11.65 -15.61 52.26
CA LYS A 82 13.11 -15.39 52.16
C LYS A 82 13.58 -15.34 50.70
N LEU A 83 12.95 -16.09 49.80
CA LEU A 83 13.20 -16.01 48.36
C LEU A 83 12.69 -14.69 47.76
N ALA A 84 11.53 -14.23 48.21
CA ALA A 84 10.92 -12.97 47.77
C ALA A 84 11.70 -11.71 48.21
N THR A 85 12.42 -11.77 49.34
CA THR A 85 13.27 -10.67 49.81
C THR A 85 14.66 -10.63 49.14
N ALA A 86 15.02 -11.66 48.37
CA ALA A 86 16.31 -11.69 47.68
C ALA A 86 16.38 -10.60 46.58
N PRO A 87 17.42 -9.74 46.58
CA PRO A 87 17.48 -8.57 45.69
C PRO A 87 17.53 -8.93 44.20
N ARG A 88 18.09 -10.09 43.84
CA ARG A 88 18.10 -10.58 42.44
C ARG A 88 16.71 -11.04 41.99
N PHE A 89 15.96 -11.71 42.87
CA PHE A 89 14.60 -12.17 42.58
C PHE A 89 13.63 -11.00 42.39
N ARG A 90 13.75 -9.95 43.21
CA ARG A 90 12.96 -8.72 43.05
C ARG A 90 13.23 -8.00 41.72
N ARG A 91 14.49 -7.97 41.26
CA ARG A 91 14.85 -7.42 39.94
C ARG A 91 14.20 -8.22 38.81
N TYR A 92 14.21 -9.55 38.89
CA TYR A 92 13.53 -10.39 37.90
C TYR A 92 12.01 -10.19 37.90
N ILE A 93 11.37 -10.09 39.06
CA ILE A 93 9.92 -9.80 39.14
C ILE A 93 9.58 -8.48 38.43
N ILE A 94 10.36 -7.42 38.65
CA ILE A 94 10.14 -6.12 38.01
C ILE A 94 10.29 -6.25 36.49
N VAL A 95 11.32 -6.95 36.01
CA VAL A 95 11.53 -7.18 34.57
C VAL A 95 10.38 -7.98 33.96
N TYR A 96 9.94 -9.06 34.61
CA TYR A 96 8.82 -9.86 34.12
C TYR A 96 7.49 -9.08 34.15
N PHE A 97 7.29 -8.22 35.14
CA PHE A 97 6.11 -7.34 35.20
C PHE A 97 6.13 -6.33 34.06
N ILE A 98 7.27 -5.71 33.76
CA ILE A 98 7.43 -4.81 32.61
C ILE A 98 7.17 -5.56 31.30
N LEU A 99 7.74 -6.75 31.13
CA LEU A 99 7.49 -7.59 29.94
C LEU A 99 6.01 -7.98 29.82
N LEU A 100 5.36 -8.33 30.93
CA LEU A 100 3.93 -8.64 30.95
C LEU A 100 3.09 -7.44 30.51
N TRP A 101 3.39 -6.24 31.00
CA TRP A 101 2.69 -5.01 30.59
C TRP A 101 2.93 -4.65 29.13
N ILE A 102 4.16 -4.83 28.61
CA ILE A 102 4.45 -4.65 27.19
C ILE A 102 3.68 -5.67 26.35
N CYS A 103 3.66 -6.94 26.76
CA CYS A 103 2.90 -7.99 26.09
C CYS A 103 1.40 -7.72 26.11
N LEU A 104 0.85 -7.32 27.27
CA LEU A 104 -0.58 -7.03 27.44
C LEU A 104 -0.98 -5.77 26.68
N GLY A 105 -0.17 -4.72 26.73
CA GLY A 105 -0.34 -3.50 25.93
C GLY A 105 -0.28 -3.78 24.44
N SER A 106 0.66 -4.61 23.99
CA SER A 106 0.76 -5.05 22.59
C SER A 106 -0.45 -5.91 22.19
N TRP A 107 -0.89 -6.82 23.06
CA TRP A 107 -2.05 -7.67 22.83
C TRP A 107 -3.32 -6.85 22.66
N LEU A 108 -3.62 -5.96 23.61
CA LEU A 108 -4.83 -5.13 23.59
C LEU A 108 -4.78 -4.03 22.53
N GLY A 109 -3.64 -3.38 22.34
CA GLY A 109 -3.51 -2.23 21.44
C GLY A 109 -3.27 -2.59 19.98
N PHE A 110 -2.65 -3.74 19.69
CA PHE A 110 -2.22 -4.08 18.33
C PHE A 110 -2.80 -5.40 17.82
N PHE A 111 -2.66 -6.49 18.59
CA PHE A 111 -3.03 -7.82 18.11
C PHE A 111 -4.54 -8.05 18.12
N CYS A 112 -5.23 -7.81 19.23
CA CYS A 112 -6.68 -7.99 19.36
C CYS A 112 -7.47 -7.22 18.28
N PRO A 113 -7.23 -5.91 18.05
CA PRO A 113 -7.94 -5.16 17.02
C PRO A 113 -7.70 -5.72 15.62
N ARG A 114 -6.45 -6.08 15.28
CA ARG A 114 -6.12 -6.66 13.97
C ARG A 114 -6.71 -8.04 13.75
N LEU A 115 -6.75 -8.87 14.80
CA LEU A 115 -7.37 -10.19 14.74
C LEU A 115 -8.89 -10.07 14.55
N LYS A 116 -9.54 -9.17 15.29
CA LYS A 116 -10.98 -8.90 15.15
C LYS A 116 -11.31 -8.42 13.74
N GLU A 117 -10.54 -7.46 13.22
CA GLU A 117 -10.72 -6.95 11.87
C GLU A 117 -10.50 -8.02 10.80
N ASN A 118 -9.43 -8.81 10.91
CA ASN A 118 -9.18 -9.91 9.97
C ASN A 118 -10.28 -10.98 10.04
N SER A 119 -10.82 -11.25 11.23
CA SER A 119 -11.97 -12.13 11.41
C SER A 119 -13.22 -11.60 10.70
N GLN A 120 -13.51 -10.30 10.83
CA GLN A 120 -14.65 -9.66 10.15
C GLN A 120 -14.51 -9.71 8.62
N LEU A 121 -13.31 -9.47 8.09
CA LEU A 121 -13.06 -9.61 6.66
C LEU A 121 -13.27 -11.04 6.17
N LEU A 122 -12.79 -12.03 6.93
CA LEU A 122 -12.98 -13.45 6.57
C LEU A 122 -14.45 -13.84 6.63
N ASP A 123 -15.16 -13.42 7.67
CA ASP A 123 -16.59 -13.67 7.82
C ASP A 123 -17.41 -13.05 6.68
N SER A 124 -17.08 -11.82 6.27
CA SER A 124 -17.70 -11.16 5.12
C SER A 124 -17.50 -11.89 3.79
N LEU A 125 -16.37 -12.59 3.63
CA LEU A 125 -16.05 -13.36 2.42
C LEU A 125 -16.54 -14.80 2.48
N SER A 126 -17.17 -15.21 3.58
CA SER A 126 -17.62 -16.58 3.77
C SER A 126 -18.84 -16.91 2.89
N LEU A 127 -18.93 -18.16 2.45
CA LEU A 127 -20.10 -18.66 1.71
C LEU A 127 -21.39 -18.60 2.54
N MET A 128 -21.27 -18.72 3.87
CA MET A 128 -22.39 -18.59 4.80
C MET A 128 -23.00 -17.18 4.76
N THR A 129 -22.15 -16.15 4.82
CA THR A 129 -22.59 -14.75 4.72
C THR A 129 -23.18 -14.46 3.35
N LYS A 130 -22.57 -14.98 2.27
CA LYS A 130 -23.12 -14.88 0.91
C LYS A 130 -24.53 -15.47 0.81
N GLY A 131 -24.75 -16.65 1.40
CA GLY A 131 -26.06 -17.31 1.44
C GLY A 131 -27.11 -16.53 2.23
N LYS A 132 -26.74 -15.99 3.41
CA LYS A 132 -27.64 -15.16 4.24
C LYS A 132 -28.12 -13.90 3.52
N MET A 133 -27.26 -13.29 2.71
CA MET A 133 -27.56 -12.03 2.01
C MET A 133 -28.19 -12.24 0.61
N GLY A 134 -28.39 -13.48 0.18
CA GLY A 134 -28.97 -13.79 -1.13
C GLY A 134 -28.03 -13.52 -2.32
N GLY A 135 -26.73 -13.30 -2.08
CA GLY A 135 -25.74 -12.93 -3.10
C GLY A 135 -24.82 -11.80 -2.65
N TRP A 136 -23.85 -11.46 -3.50
CA TRP A 136 -23.04 -10.24 -3.32
C TRP A 136 -23.73 -9.06 -4.00
N PHE A 137 -23.48 -7.84 -3.52
CA PHE A 137 -23.94 -6.63 -4.23
C PHE A 137 -23.56 -6.70 -5.72
N GLY A 138 -24.49 -6.40 -6.62
CA GLY A 138 -24.30 -6.55 -8.07
C GLY A 138 -24.56 -7.96 -8.65
N SER A 139 -25.04 -8.91 -7.84
CA SER A 139 -25.46 -10.24 -8.33
C SER A 139 -26.77 -10.21 -9.14
N ASN A 140 -27.54 -9.12 -9.05
CA ASN A 140 -28.77 -8.93 -9.80
C ASN A 140 -28.48 -8.36 -11.20
N SER A 141 -29.35 -8.67 -12.17
CA SER A 141 -29.26 -8.12 -13.53
C SER A 141 -29.30 -6.59 -13.49
N MET A 142 -28.21 -5.96 -13.91
CA MET A 142 -28.16 -4.50 -14.04
C MET A 142 -28.74 -4.02 -15.36
N PRO A 143 -29.29 -2.80 -15.41
CA PRO A 143 -29.66 -2.16 -16.66
C PRO A 143 -28.42 -1.98 -17.55
N LYS A 144 -28.56 -2.27 -18.85
CA LYS A 144 -27.50 -2.00 -19.82
C LYS A 144 -27.50 -0.50 -20.15
N PHE A 145 -26.36 0.15 -19.96
CA PHE A 145 -26.16 1.53 -20.37
C PHE A 145 -25.65 1.55 -21.81
N ASN A 146 -26.47 2.05 -22.75
CA ASN A 146 -26.11 2.10 -24.17
C ASN A 146 -25.02 3.15 -24.46
N ASP A 147 -24.92 4.18 -23.62
CA ASP A 147 -24.04 5.34 -23.84
C ASP A 147 -22.67 5.21 -23.15
N LEU A 148 -22.36 4.03 -22.60
CA LEU A 148 -21.18 3.80 -21.80
C LEU A 148 -20.38 2.61 -22.33
N VAL A 149 -19.11 2.85 -22.68
CA VAL A 149 -18.18 1.75 -22.95
C VAL A 149 -17.86 1.08 -21.63
N TYR A 150 -18.44 -0.09 -21.40
CA TYR A 150 -18.32 -0.72 -20.09
C TYR A 150 -16.95 -1.38 -19.87
N ILE A 151 -16.56 -2.28 -20.76
CA ILE A 151 -15.28 -2.99 -20.70
C ILE A 151 -14.57 -2.87 -22.04
N ARG A 152 -13.26 -2.60 -22.01
CA ARG A 152 -12.39 -2.68 -23.18
C ARG A 152 -11.10 -3.40 -22.80
N SER A 153 -10.55 -4.17 -23.74
CA SER A 153 -9.23 -4.76 -23.60
C SER A 153 -8.18 -3.86 -24.26
N LEU A 154 -7.03 -3.71 -23.60
CA LEU A 154 -5.85 -3.09 -24.19
C LEU A 154 -5.35 -3.96 -25.34
N ASP A 155 -4.80 -3.33 -26.37
CA ASP A 155 -4.14 -4.04 -27.45
C ASP A 155 -2.95 -4.86 -26.90
N PRO A 156 -2.93 -6.19 -27.07
CA PRO A 156 -1.84 -7.04 -26.59
C PRO A 156 -0.47 -6.65 -27.16
N THR A 157 -0.42 -6.00 -28.31
CA THR A 157 0.83 -5.52 -28.91
C THR A 157 1.51 -4.43 -28.08
N LEU A 158 0.79 -3.76 -27.19
CA LEU A 158 1.32 -2.72 -26.30
C LEU A 158 1.89 -3.30 -24.99
N LEU A 159 1.67 -4.58 -24.70
CA LEU A 159 2.05 -5.18 -23.43
C LEU A 159 3.57 -5.39 -23.33
N PRO A 160 4.16 -5.16 -22.14
CA PRO A 160 5.54 -5.54 -21.86
C PRO A 160 5.74 -7.04 -22.05
N SER A 161 6.90 -7.42 -22.57
CA SER A 161 7.27 -8.81 -22.85
C SER A 161 7.71 -9.51 -21.57
N ASP A 162 7.52 -10.84 -21.48
CA ASP A 162 7.97 -11.64 -20.33
C ASP A 162 9.50 -11.84 -20.26
N GLY A 163 10.17 -11.69 -21.41
CA GLY A 163 11.62 -11.80 -21.57
C GLY A 163 12.35 -10.47 -21.52
N LYS A 164 13.68 -10.51 -21.36
CA LYS A 164 14.54 -9.33 -21.57
C LYS A 164 14.59 -9.00 -23.06
N THR A 165 14.84 -7.73 -23.39
CA THR A 165 15.06 -7.27 -24.77
C THR A 165 16.04 -8.19 -25.51
N THR A 166 15.59 -8.73 -26.64
CA THR A 166 16.41 -9.54 -27.55
C THR A 166 16.86 -8.68 -28.74
N PRO A 167 17.93 -9.06 -29.45
CA PRO A 167 18.32 -8.38 -30.69
C PRO A 167 17.18 -8.28 -31.73
N ASP A 168 16.26 -9.26 -31.71
CA ASP A 168 15.10 -9.34 -32.61
C ASP A 168 13.90 -8.46 -32.17
N ASN A 169 13.91 -7.94 -30.93
CA ASN A 169 12.95 -6.96 -30.44
C ASN A 169 13.68 -5.75 -29.84
N PRO A 170 14.15 -4.82 -30.69
CA PRO A 170 14.98 -3.69 -30.26
C PRO A 170 14.21 -2.66 -29.41
N HIS A 171 12.88 -2.70 -29.40
CA HIS A 171 12.04 -1.75 -28.67
C HIS A 171 11.49 -2.36 -27.39
N ARG A 172 11.94 -1.83 -26.25
CA ARG A 172 11.38 -2.13 -24.93
C ARG A 172 9.93 -1.66 -24.88
N LYS A 173 9.00 -2.51 -24.44
CA LYS A 173 7.61 -2.09 -24.27
C LYS A 173 7.39 -1.66 -22.83
N ARG A 174 6.76 -0.50 -22.66
CA ARG A 174 6.63 0.10 -21.33
C ARG A 174 5.27 0.76 -21.18
N LEU A 175 4.51 0.31 -20.18
CA LEU A 175 3.26 0.96 -19.80
C LEU A 175 3.54 2.01 -18.73
N ILE A 176 2.99 3.20 -18.92
CA ILE A 176 3.07 4.29 -17.95
C ILE A 176 1.64 4.61 -17.52
N VAL A 177 1.28 4.14 -16.34
CA VAL A 177 -0.06 4.28 -15.76
C VAL A 177 -0.06 5.48 -14.84
N LEU A 178 -0.88 6.49 -15.14
CA LEU A 178 -0.95 7.79 -14.47
C LEU A 178 -2.12 7.83 -13.50
N GLY A 179 -1.88 8.38 -12.29
CA GLY A 179 -2.95 8.78 -11.38
C GLY A 179 -3.71 10.03 -11.84
N ASP A 180 -4.66 10.48 -11.03
CA ASP A 180 -5.57 11.60 -11.32
C ASP A 180 -4.82 12.91 -11.66
N VAL A 181 -5.06 13.43 -12.87
CA VAL A 181 -4.35 14.60 -13.42
C VAL A 181 -5.11 15.89 -13.14
N HIS A 182 -6.44 15.87 -13.26
CA HIS A 182 -7.30 17.03 -13.01
C HIS A 182 -6.87 18.30 -13.72
N GLY A 183 -6.59 18.24 -15.03
CA GLY A 183 -6.19 19.42 -15.81
C GLY A 183 -4.83 20.03 -15.43
N CYS A 184 -3.99 19.31 -14.67
CA CYS A 184 -2.62 19.73 -14.32
C CYS A 184 -1.63 19.41 -15.46
N LEU A 185 -1.81 20.06 -16.61
CA LEU A 185 -1.03 19.79 -17.83
C LEU A 185 0.48 20.01 -17.64
N ASP A 186 0.89 21.10 -17.00
CA ASP A 186 2.31 21.41 -16.78
C ASP A 186 3.00 20.27 -16.01
N GLU A 187 2.32 19.75 -14.98
CA GLU A 187 2.80 18.63 -14.18
C GLU A 187 2.82 17.32 -14.97
N LEU A 188 1.81 17.07 -15.81
CA LEU A 188 1.81 15.92 -16.71
C LEU A 188 3.01 15.96 -17.66
N GLU A 189 3.27 17.08 -18.32
CA GLU A 189 4.42 17.25 -19.22
C GLU A 189 5.76 17.09 -18.47
N ASN A 190 5.85 17.61 -17.24
CA ASN A 190 7.02 17.43 -16.38
C ASN A 190 7.26 15.95 -16.05
N LEU A 191 6.20 15.20 -15.75
CA LEU A 191 6.30 13.77 -15.46
C LEU A 191 6.73 13.01 -16.71
N LEU A 192 6.13 13.30 -17.87
CA LEU A 192 6.50 12.68 -19.15
C LEU A 192 7.96 12.95 -19.53
N ARG A 193 8.45 14.18 -19.32
CA ARG A 193 9.88 14.50 -19.48
C ARG A 193 10.76 13.71 -18.51
N LYS A 194 10.36 13.63 -17.24
CA LYS A 194 11.12 12.92 -16.19
C LYS A 194 11.27 11.44 -16.49
N VAL A 195 10.26 10.80 -17.06
CA VAL A 195 10.30 9.37 -17.44
C VAL A 195 10.89 9.13 -18.82
N ALA A 196 11.30 10.18 -19.52
CA ALA A 196 11.74 10.17 -20.92
C ALA A 196 10.72 9.42 -21.80
N PHE A 197 9.45 9.84 -21.73
CA PHE A 197 8.37 9.24 -22.49
C PHE A 197 8.62 9.37 -24.00
N ASP A 198 8.62 8.25 -24.71
CA ASP A 198 8.72 8.21 -26.16
C ASP A 198 7.82 7.10 -26.76
N PRO A 199 6.68 7.46 -27.38
CA PRO A 199 5.79 6.46 -27.97
C PRO A 199 6.42 5.73 -29.16
N LYS A 200 7.44 6.31 -29.81
CA LYS A 200 8.16 5.63 -30.91
C LYS A 200 9.07 4.52 -30.41
N GLN A 201 9.45 4.56 -29.13
CA GLN A 201 10.27 3.52 -28.50
C GLN A 201 9.45 2.41 -27.85
N GLY A 202 8.11 2.44 -27.96
CA GLY A 202 7.23 1.42 -27.38
C GLY A 202 6.58 1.81 -26.05
N ASP A 203 6.64 3.09 -25.65
CA ASP A 203 5.91 3.57 -24.47
C ASP A 203 4.42 3.75 -24.76
N HIS A 204 3.56 3.31 -23.83
CA HIS A 204 2.13 3.54 -23.89
C HIS A 204 1.60 4.20 -22.62
N LEU A 205 0.77 5.24 -22.78
CA LEU A 205 0.17 5.98 -21.66
C LEU A 205 -1.21 5.43 -21.32
N ILE A 206 -1.46 5.22 -20.02
CA ILE A 206 -2.76 4.82 -19.48
C ILE A 206 -3.18 5.77 -18.36
N PHE A 207 -4.33 6.42 -18.47
CA PHE A 207 -4.89 7.28 -17.42
C PHE A 207 -5.91 6.51 -16.56
N THR A 208 -5.83 6.62 -15.24
CA THR A 208 -6.78 5.99 -14.30
C THR A 208 -8.12 6.73 -14.17
N GLY A 209 -8.43 7.68 -15.05
CA GLY A 209 -9.58 8.59 -14.93
C GLY A 209 -9.22 9.93 -14.28
N ASP A 210 -10.20 10.82 -14.15
CA ASP A 210 -10.02 12.16 -13.60
C ASP A 210 -8.88 12.93 -14.29
N LEU A 211 -8.87 12.88 -15.63
CA LEU A 211 -8.01 13.68 -16.49
C LEU A 211 -8.39 15.16 -16.44
N ILE A 212 -9.70 15.43 -16.32
CA ILE A 212 -10.27 16.78 -16.39
C ILE A 212 -10.81 17.26 -15.03
N ALA A 213 -11.34 18.49 -15.05
CA ALA A 213 -11.91 19.21 -13.91
C ALA A 213 -10.90 19.59 -12.81
N LYS A 214 -11.32 20.52 -11.94
CA LYS A 214 -10.59 21.10 -10.79
C LYS A 214 -9.34 21.94 -11.14
N GLY A 215 -8.45 21.48 -12.01
CA GLY A 215 -7.26 22.22 -12.41
C GLY A 215 -7.47 23.07 -13.67
N PRO A 216 -6.41 23.81 -14.08
CA PRO A 216 -6.55 24.94 -15.00
C PRO A 216 -6.60 24.59 -16.49
N LYS A 217 -6.05 23.44 -16.92
CA LYS A 217 -5.79 23.13 -18.33
C LYS A 217 -6.41 21.79 -18.75
N SER A 218 -7.68 21.58 -18.43
CA SER A 218 -8.40 20.32 -18.74
C SER A 218 -8.37 19.99 -20.25
N ILE A 219 -8.65 20.97 -21.11
CA ILE A 219 -8.65 20.80 -22.57
C ILE A 219 -7.28 20.32 -23.08
N GLY A 220 -6.20 20.95 -22.64
CA GLY A 220 -4.86 20.58 -23.06
C GLY A 220 -4.42 19.20 -22.58
N VAL A 221 -4.93 18.70 -21.44
CA VAL A 221 -4.71 17.31 -21.01
C VAL A 221 -5.38 16.33 -21.98
N VAL A 222 -6.62 16.62 -22.39
CA VAL A 222 -7.34 15.78 -23.37
C VAL A 222 -6.61 15.79 -24.72
N ASP A 223 -6.17 16.96 -25.19
CA ASP A 223 -5.43 17.06 -26.45
C ASP A 223 -4.11 16.30 -26.43
N LEU A 224 -3.38 16.36 -25.31
CA LEU A 224 -2.15 15.59 -25.13
C LEU A 224 -2.44 14.08 -25.12
N ALA A 225 -3.49 13.65 -24.41
CA ALA A 225 -3.86 12.25 -24.35
C ALA A 225 -4.26 11.70 -25.74
N ARG A 226 -5.04 12.47 -26.50
CA ARG A 226 -5.41 12.19 -27.90
C ARG A 226 -4.18 12.14 -28.82
N LYS A 227 -3.29 13.13 -28.73
CA LYS A 227 -2.04 13.21 -29.52
C LYS A 227 -1.20 11.94 -29.40
N TYR A 228 -1.10 11.39 -28.19
CA TYR A 228 -0.33 10.16 -27.94
C TYR A 228 -1.15 8.88 -28.03
N ARG A 229 -2.41 8.94 -28.50
CA ARG A 229 -3.32 7.78 -28.61
C ARG A 229 -3.39 6.99 -27.29
N SER A 230 -3.40 7.71 -26.18
CA SER A 230 -3.35 7.14 -24.84
C SER A 230 -4.62 6.33 -24.55
N SER A 231 -4.51 5.33 -23.70
CA SER A 231 -5.69 4.68 -23.10
C SER A 231 -6.13 5.44 -21.85
N CYS A 232 -7.41 5.36 -21.53
CA CYS A 232 -8.01 6.00 -20.36
C CYS A 232 -9.04 5.06 -19.74
N VAL A 233 -9.36 5.32 -18.48
CA VAL A 233 -10.57 4.83 -17.83
C VAL A 233 -11.48 6.02 -17.55
N ARG A 234 -12.79 5.80 -17.64
CA ARG A 234 -13.81 6.78 -17.30
C ARG A 234 -13.76 7.08 -15.80
N GLY A 235 -13.44 8.32 -15.44
CA GLY A 235 -13.55 8.79 -14.06
C GLY A 235 -14.89 9.47 -13.78
N ASN A 236 -15.13 9.78 -12.51
CA ASN A 236 -16.40 10.38 -12.11
C ASN A 236 -16.52 11.86 -12.56
N ASN A 237 -15.41 12.55 -12.79
CA ASN A 237 -15.45 13.91 -13.33
C ASN A 237 -15.68 13.94 -14.85
N GLU A 238 -15.11 12.99 -15.59
CA GLU A 238 -15.44 12.80 -17.01
C GLU A 238 -16.92 12.50 -17.18
N ASP A 239 -17.46 11.58 -16.37
CA ASP A 239 -18.86 11.18 -16.49
C ASP A 239 -19.85 12.32 -16.24
N ARG A 240 -19.66 13.06 -15.13
CA ARG A 240 -20.46 14.24 -14.83
C ARG A 240 -20.37 15.32 -15.91
N THR A 241 -19.18 15.53 -16.49
CA THR A 241 -18.97 16.56 -17.53
C THR A 241 -19.69 16.18 -18.82
N LEU A 242 -19.67 14.91 -19.22
CA LEU A 242 -20.33 14.50 -20.45
C LEU A 242 -21.85 14.36 -20.30
N LEU A 243 -22.36 13.96 -19.13
CA LEU A 243 -23.79 14.07 -18.83
C LEU A 243 -24.26 15.54 -18.91
N ALA A 244 -23.49 16.47 -18.33
CA ALA A 244 -23.77 17.91 -18.45
C ALA A 244 -23.79 18.37 -19.92
N ARG A 245 -22.82 17.93 -20.73
CA ARG A 245 -22.73 18.26 -22.16
C ARG A 245 -23.94 17.73 -22.93
N ARG A 246 -24.36 16.49 -22.69
CA ARG A 246 -25.55 15.90 -23.32
C ARG A 246 -26.81 16.71 -23.00
N ASN A 247 -26.98 17.13 -21.75
CA ASN A 247 -28.09 17.99 -21.34
C ASN A 247 -28.07 19.34 -22.06
N ILE A 248 -26.90 20.00 -22.17
CA ILE A 248 -26.76 21.28 -22.90
C ILE A 248 -27.14 21.12 -24.39
N LYS A 249 -26.68 20.03 -25.04
CA LYS A 249 -27.02 19.73 -26.44
C LYS A 249 -28.50 19.40 -26.62
N GLY A 250 -29.08 18.58 -25.75
CA GLY A 250 -30.49 18.19 -25.77
C GLY A 250 -31.46 19.37 -25.59
N VAL A 251 -31.12 20.31 -24.70
CA VAL A 251 -31.89 21.57 -24.54
C VAL A 251 -31.76 22.46 -25.78
N SER A 252 -30.57 22.51 -26.40
CA SER A 252 -30.34 23.31 -27.62
C SER A 252 -31.10 22.75 -28.84
N SER A 253 -31.21 21.43 -28.97
CA SER A 253 -32.04 20.78 -30.00
C SER A 253 -33.54 20.96 -29.74
N ASN A 254 -34.00 20.87 -28.48
CA ASN A 254 -35.41 21.11 -28.15
C ASN A 254 -35.84 22.57 -28.28
N ARG A 255 -34.95 23.54 -28.03
CA ARG A 255 -35.24 24.97 -28.26
C ARG A 255 -35.44 25.31 -29.74
N LYS A 256 -34.76 24.63 -30.66
CA LYS A 256 -35.05 24.76 -32.10
C LYS A 256 -36.40 24.17 -32.51
N SER A 257 -36.94 23.21 -31.75
CA SER A 257 -38.25 22.60 -32.01
C SER A 257 -39.43 23.26 -31.27
N ARG A 258 -39.17 24.04 -30.20
CA ARG A 258 -40.21 24.67 -29.36
C ARG A 258 -40.48 26.15 -29.67
N SER A 259 -40.36 26.55 -30.94
CA SER A 259 -41.13 27.69 -31.48
C SER A 259 -42.58 27.27 -31.70
N MET A 260 -43.27 26.88 -30.63
CA MET A 260 -44.73 26.83 -30.43
C MET A 260 -45.02 25.92 -29.23
N SER A 261 -45.87 26.43 -28.35
CA SER A 261 -46.45 25.79 -27.15
C SER A 261 -45.70 25.96 -25.82
N ASN A 262 -46.46 26.55 -24.89
CA ASN A 262 -46.11 26.98 -23.55
C ASN A 262 -46.10 25.82 -22.53
N ASN A 263 -45.29 26.03 -21.50
CA ASN A 263 -45.38 25.55 -20.11
C ASN A 263 -45.98 24.17 -19.84
N GLU A 264 -45.15 23.28 -19.31
CA GLU A 264 -45.49 22.57 -18.06
C GLU A 264 -44.21 22.03 -17.38
N LEU A 265 -44.27 21.99 -16.06
CA LEU A 265 -43.19 21.71 -15.13
C LEU A 265 -42.64 20.28 -15.27
N ASP A 266 -41.32 20.15 -15.41
CA ASP A 266 -40.59 18.96 -14.95
C ASP A 266 -39.56 19.40 -13.90
N LYS A 267 -40.03 19.48 -12.64
CA LYS A 267 -39.20 19.49 -11.44
C LYS A 267 -38.95 18.03 -11.02
N ALA A 268 -37.95 17.39 -11.62
CA ALA A 268 -37.45 16.10 -11.15
C ALA A 268 -36.00 15.86 -11.57
N SER A 269 -35.08 16.63 -10.95
CA SER A 269 -33.69 16.26 -10.59
C SER A 269 -32.87 17.54 -10.38
N GLU A 270 -33.27 18.31 -9.36
CA GLU A 270 -32.38 19.28 -8.73
C GLU A 270 -31.27 18.50 -8.02
N ASP A 271 -30.23 18.13 -8.75
CA ASP A 271 -28.91 18.03 -8.15
C ASP A 271 -27.92 18.75 -9.06
N VAL A 272 -27.63 19.97 -8.61
CA VAL A 272 -26.71 20.96 -9.15
C VAL A 272 -25.59 20.30 -9.95
N THR A 273 -25.74 20.27 -11.27
CA THR A 273 -24.60 20.13 -12.16
C THR A 273 -23.76 21.35 -11.87
N SER A 274 -22.73 21.20 -11.01
CA SER A 274 -21.87 22.30 -10.56
C SER A 274 -21.61 23.23 -11.73
N SER A 275 -21.87 24.53 -11.57
CA SER A 275 -21.69 25.54 -12.62
C SER A 275 -20.33 25.41 -13.34
N LYS A 276 -19.31 24.91 -12.63
CA LYS A 276 -17.97 24.58 -13.14
C LYS A 276 -17.96 23.42 -14.14
N ASN A 277 -18.70 22.33 -13.88
CA ASN A 277 -18.80 21.20 -14.80
C ASN A 277 -19.59 21.58 -16.05
N SER A 278 -20.60 22.44 -15.93
CA SER A 278 -21.34 22.97 -17.07
C SER A 278 -20.47 23.88 -17.96
N ALA A 279 -19.62 24.72 -17.35
CA ALA A 279 -18.67 25.55 -18.10
C ALA A 279 -17.65 24.71 -18.87
N LEU A 280 -17.03 23.72 -18.21
CA LEU A 280 -16.09 22.81 -18.87
C LEU A 280 -16.78 21.97 -19.95
N ALA A 281 -18.02 21.53 -19.70
CA ALA A 281 -18.82 20.82 -20.68
C ALA A 281 -19.10 21.66 -21.94
N ALA A 282 -19.22 22.98 -21.82
CA ALA A 282 -19.36 23.89 -22.95
C ALA A 282 -18.02 24.17 -23.67
N GLU A 283 -16.91 24.17 -22.93
CA GLU A 283 -15.56 24.43 -23.47
C GLU A 283 -15.02 23.28 -24.34
N LEU A 284 -15.40 22.03 -24.04
CA LEU A 284 -14.97 20.86 -24.81
C LEU A 284 -15.40 20.95 -26.28
N SER A 285 -14.49 20.60 -27.20
CA SER A 285 -14.85 20.34 -28.59
C SER A 285 -15.62 19.03 -28.73
N ASP A 286 -16.29 18.83 -29.87
CA ASP A 286 -17.01 17.58 -30.14
C ASP A 286 -16.08 16.37 -30.19
N GLU A 287 -14.92 16.52 -30.84
CA GLU A 287 -13.93 15.45 -30.92
C GLU A 287 -13.32 15.09 -29.57
N GLN A 288 -13.12 16.08 -28.69
CA GLN A 288 -12.61 15.86 -27.34
C GLN A 288 -13.64 15.13 -26.48
N ALA A 289 -14.91 15.54 -26.57
CA ALA A 289 -16.00 14.88 -25.86
C ALA A 289 -16.20 13.44 -26.36
N GLU A 290 -16.16 13.22 -27.67
CA GLU A 290 -16.26 11.89 -28.28
C GLU A 290 -15.12 10.98 -27.82
N TRP A 291 -13.88 11.47 -27.80
CA TRP A 291 -12.75 10.70 -27.28
C TRP A 291 -12.94 10.31 -25.81
N LEU A 292 -13.40 11.24 -24.96
CA LEU A 292 -13.71 10.95 -23.55
C LEU A 292 -14.84 9.93 -23.39
N ASP A 293 -15.82 9.92 -24.31
CA ASP A 293 -16.88 8.90 -24.37
C ASP A 293 -16.35 7.52 -24.75
N THR A 294 -15.24 7.44 -25.48
CA THR A 294 -14.61 6.15 -25.76
C THR A 294 -13.87 5.54 -24.56
N CYS A 295 -13.61 6.31 -23.48
CA CYS A 295 -12.93 5.79 -22.30
C CYS A 295 -13.78 4.72 -21.60
N PRO A 296 -13.32 3.46 -21.49
CA PRO A 296 -14.06 2.41 -20.80
C PRO A 296 -14.17 2.64 -19.29
N VAL A 297 -15.19 2.07 -18.64
CA VAL A 297 -15.27 2.02 -17.16
C VAL A 297 -14.22 1.07 -16.58
N ILE A 298 -13.96 -0.05 -17.25
CA ILE A 298 -12.93 -1.02 -16.89
C ILE A 298 -12.04 -1.27 -18.11
N LEU A 299 -10.74 -1.03 -17.95
CA LEU A 299 -9.73 -1.39 -18.95
C LEU A 299 -9.03 -2.69 -18.54
N LYS A 300 -9.27 -3.77 -19.28
CA LYS A 300 -8.54 -5.04 -19.14
C LYS A 300 -7.18 -4.88 -19.81
N VAL A 301 -6.11 -4.81 -19.02
CA VAL A 301 -4.75 -4.65 -19.55
C VAL A 301 -4.25 -6.00 -20.08
N GLY A 302 -4.42 -7.06 -19.29
CA GLY A 302 -3.92 -8.39 -19.62
C GLY A 302 -3.02 -8.93 -18.51
N SER A 303 -2.40 -10.08 -18.76
CA SER A 303 -1.53 -10.71 -17.76
C SER A 303 -0.14 -10.09 -17.79
N ILE A 304 0.36 -9.67 -16.63
CA ILE A 304 1.71 -9.11 -16.49
C ILE A 304 2.46 -9.92 -15.43
N LYS A 305 3.67 -10.34 -15.76
CA LYS A 305 4.55 -11.08 -14.84
C LYS A 305 4.68 -10.36 -13.49
N GLY A 306 4.42 -11.08 -12.41
CA GLY A 306 4.47 -10.55 -11.04
C GLY A 306 3.22 -9.76 -10.59
N MET A 307 2.23 -9.56 -11.47
CA MET A 307 0.96 -8.91 -11.15
C MET A 307 -0.28 -9.73 -11.53
N ASP A 308 -0.11 -10.92 -12.08
CA ASP A 308 -1.19 -11.74 -12.61
C ASP A 308 -2.03 -10.95 -13.63
N ASP A 309 -3.36 -11.07 -13.61
CA ASP A 309 -4.21 -10.31 -14.52
C ASP A 309 -4.34 -8.86 -14.04
N VAL A 310 -4.05 -7.90 -14.92
CA VAL A 310 -4.07 -6.48 -14.59
C VAL A 310 -5.30 -5.80 -15.20
N VAL A 311 -5.98 -5.02 -14.37
CA VAL A 311 -7.08 -4.15 -14.78
C VAL A 311 -6.86 -2.73 -14.27
N VAL A 312 -7.27 -1.75 -15.06
CA VAL A 312 -7.32 -0.34 -14.63
C VAL A 312 -8.78 0.05 -14.43
N VAL A 313 -9.06 0.66 -13.28
CA VAL A 313 -10.36 1.22 -12.90
C VAL A 313 -10.14 2.57 -12.24
N HIS A 314 -11.18 3.41 -12.14
CA HIS A 314 -11.01 4.71 -11.48
C HIS A 314 -11.11 4.62 -9.95
N GLY A 315 -12.24 4.12 -9.42
CA GLY A 315 -12.54 4.04 -7.99
C GLY A 315 -12.20 2.68 -7.36
N GLY A 316 -12.65 1.57 -7.96
CA GLY A 316 -12.37 0.22 -7.44
C GLY A 316 -13.21 -0.90 -8.04
N LEU A 317 -13.13 -2.09 -7.45
CA LEU A 317 -13.94 -3.26 -7.80
C LEU A 317 -14.52 -3.93 -6.55
N VAL A 318 -15.77 -4.41 -6.66
CA VAL A 318 -16.39 -5.27 -5.65
C VAL A 318 -15.77 -6.67 -5.75
N PRO A 319 -15.23 -7.24 -4.66
CA PRO A 319 -14.54 -8.52 -4.71
C PRO A 319 -15.48 -9.68 -5.06
N GLY A 320 -14.96 -10.59 -5.89
CA GLY A 320 -15.62 -11.83 -6.28
C GLY A 320 -16.81 -11.69 -7.25
N LEU A 321 -17.07 -10.48 -7.70
CA LEU A 321 -17.99 -10.23 -8.80
C LEU A 321 -17.21 -10.19 -10.12
N GLU A 322 -17.73 -10.86 -11.15
CA GLU A 322 -17.18 -10.80 -12.51
C GLU A 322 -17.16 -9.35 -13.01
N LEU A 323 -16.20 -9.02 -13.87
CA LEU A 323 -16.00 -7.64 -14.35
C LEU A 323 -17.25 -7.11 -15.06
N GLU A 324 -17.99 -8.00 -15.74
CA GLU A 324 -19.21 -7.72 -16.48
C GLU A 324 -20.44 -7.44 -15.60
N LYS A 325 -20.32 -7.67 -14.28
CA LYS A 325 -21.41 -7.49 -13.30
C LYS A 325 -21.15 -6.31 -12.35
N GLN A 326 -19.99 -5.66 -12.44
CA GLN A 326 -19.59 -4.54 -11.59
C GLN A 326 -20.41 -3.27 -11.86
N ASP A 327 -21.08 -2.70 -10.86
CA ASP A 327 -21.84 -1.46 -11.06
C ASP A 327 -20.94 -0.31 -11.57
N PRO A 328 -21.22 0.30 -12.75
CA PRO A 328 -20.34 1.33 -13.31
C PRO A 328 -20.12 2.52 -12.38
N THR A 329 -21.17 2.96 -11.68
CA THR A 329 -21.10 4.08 -10.75
C THR A 329 -20.17 3.76 -9.58
N ALA A 330 -20.29 2.55 -9.02
CA ALA A 330 -19.40 2.04 -7.99
C ALA A 330 -17.95 1.96 -8.49
N VAL A 331 -17.71 1.41 -9.68
CA VAL A 331 -16.36 1.31 -10.27
C VAL A 331 -15.72 2.68 -10.41
N MET A 332 -16.50 3.72 -10.71
CA MET A 332 -16.01 5.10 -10.84
C MET A 332 -15.90 5.85 -9.51
N SER A 333 -16.51 5.41 -8.41
CA SER A 333 -16.64 6.29 -7.22
C SER A 333 -16.47 5.63 -5.87
N MET A 334 -16.32 4.32 -5.80
CA MET A 334 -16.20 3.61 -4.52
C MET A 334 -14.90 3.95 -3.79
N ARG A 335 -14.99 4.03 -2.46
CA ARG A 335 -13.88 4.22 -1.53
C ARG A 335 -13.95 3.20 -0.41
N THR A 336 -15.15 2.99 0.12
CA THR A 336 -15.43 1.99 1.14
C THR A 336 -16.42 0.95 0.64
N ILE A 337 -16.50 -0.14 1.38
CA ILE A 337 -17.44 -1.23 1.18
C ILE A 337 -18.01 -1.64 2.54
N ASP A 338 -19.33 -1.83 2.59
CA ASP A 338 -19.97 -2.41 3.76
C ASP A 338 -19.68 -3.91 3.84
N LEU A 339 -19.25 -4.41 5.00
CA LEU A 339 -18.83 -5.81 5.13
C LEU A 339 -20.00 -6.79 5.13
N LEU A 340 -21.21 -6.35 5.44
CA LEU A 340 -22.38 -7.23 5.49
C LEU A 340 -23.02 -7.32 4.10
N SER A 341 -23.42 -6.19 3.54
CA SER A 341 -24.11 -6.09 2.26
C SER A 341 -23.19 -6.14 1.04
N HIS A 342 -21.87 -5.94 1.24
CA HIS A 342 -20.91 -5.72 0.16
C HIS A 342 -21.26 -4.51 -0.72
N ALA A 343 -22.13 -3.63 -0.24
CA ALA A 343 -22.52 -2.43 -0.96
C ALA A 343 -21.33 -1.46 -1.00
N PRO A 344 -20.91 -1.02 -2.20
CA PRO A 344 -19.89 -0.01 -2.35
C PRO A 344 -20.42 1.36 -1.92
N SER A 345 -19.54 2.20 -1.37
CA SER A 345 -19.87 3.56 -0.98
C SER A 345 -18.77 4.53 -1.43
N SER A 346 -19.18 5.73 -1.84
CA SER A 346 -18.29 6.85 -2.16
C SER A 346 -17.84 7.62 -0.91
N SER A 347 -18.36 7.29 0.26
CA SER A 347 -17.94 7.87 1.54
C SER A 347 -16.55 7.38 1.93
N SER A 348 -15.81 8.19 2.69
CA SER A 348 -14.61 7.75 3.41
C SER A 348 -14.92 6.90 4.64
N ASP A 349 -16.18 6.85 5.05
CA ASP A 349 -16.63 6.13 6.24
C ASP A 349 -16.87 4.65 5.90
N GLY A 350 -16.29 3.77 6.70
CA GLY A 350 -16.38 2.32 6.53
C GLY A 350 -15.05 1.66 6.17
N VAL A 351 -15.12 0.41 5.72
CA VAL A 351 -13.92 -0.38 5.42
C VAL A 351 -13.45 -0.06 4.00
N PRO A 352 -12.18 0.34 3.80
CA PRO A 352 -11.67 0.60 2.46
C PRO A 352 -11.80 -0.63 1.57
N TRP A 353 -12.36 -0.46 0.36
CA TRP A 353 -12.59 -1.58 -0.56
C TRP A 353 -11.30 -2.35 -0.87
N THR A 354 -10.19 -1.63 -0.96
CA THR A 354 -8.86 -2.22 -1.20
C THR A 354 -8.49 -3.26 -0.16
N LYS A 355 -8.95 -3.11 1.09
CA LYS A 355 -8.67 -4.07 2.16
C LYS A 355 -9.37 -5.39 1.93
N LEU A 356 -10.67 -5.36 1.66
CA LEU A 356 -11.47 -6.55 1.37
C LEU A 356 -11.02 -7.20 0.06
N PHE A 357 -10.77 -6.40 -0.98
CA PHE A 357 -10.30 -6.88 -2.28
C PHE A 357 -8.95 -7.61 -2.19
N ASN A 358 -7.94 -7.02 -1.53
CA ASN A 358 -6.65 -7.70 -1.35
C ASN A 358 -6.80 -8.99 -0.53
N LYS A 359 -7.70 -9.02 0.47
CA LYS A 359 -7.96 -10.22 1.26
C LYS A 359 -8.56 -11.32 0.39
N TYR A 360 -9.57 -10.99 -0.41
CA TYR A 360 -10.20 -11.91 -1.35
C TYR A 360 -9.18 -12.49 -2.36
N GLN A 361 -8.39 -11.63 -3.01
CA GLN A 361 -7.36 -12.07 -3.97
C GLN A 361 -6.28 -12.93 -3.32
N THR A 362 -5.92 -12.66 -2.05
CA THR A 362 -4.98 -13.50 -1.30
C THR A 362 -5.54 -14.89 -1.03
N ILE A 363 -6.84 -14.99 -0.72
CA ILE A 363 -7.51 -16.28 -0.52
C ILE A 363 -7.59 -17.04 -1.85
N LEU A 364 -7.95 -16.35 -2.94
CA LEU A 364 -8.02 -16.93 -4.27
C LEU A 364 -6.66 -17.49 -4.73
N ALA A 365 -5.60 -16.68 -4.61
CA ALA A 365 -4.25 -17.12 -4.95
C ALA A 365 -3.78 -18.30 -4.08
N ARG A 366 -4.13 -18.32 -2.79
CA ARG A 366 -3.81 -19.43 -1.90
C ARG A 366 -4.59 -20.70 -2.28
N ALA A 367 -5.87 -20.57 -2.62
CA ALA A 367 -6.69 -21.69 -3.07
C ALA A 367 -6.12 -22.29 -4.36
N GLN A 368 -5.77 -21.45 -5.33
CA GLN A 368 -5.16 -21.89 -6.58
C GLN A 368 -3.82 -22.62 -6.36
N ASN A 369 -2.96 -22.11 -5.47
CA ASN A 369 -1.66 -22.73 -5.17
C ASN A 369 -1.77 -24.05 -4.38
N LEU A 370 -2.86 -24.25 -3.62
CA LEU A 370 -3.09 -25.48 -2.86
C LEU A 370 -3.87 -26.53 -3.64
N ALA A 371 -4.54 -26.13 -4.73
CA ALA A 371 -5.31 -27.04 -5.56
C ALA A 371 -4.39 -28.00 -6.34
N PRO A 372 -4.81 -29.26 -6.58
CA PRO A 372 -4.12 -30.16 -7.50
C PRO A 372 -3.97 -29.51 -8.89
N PRO A 373 -2.92 -29.82 -9.67
CA PRO A 373 -2.67 -29.18 -10.97
C PRO A 373 -3.87 -29.20 -11.93
N GLU A 374 -4.60 -30.31 -11.98
CA GLU A 374 -5.80 -30.47 -12.82
C GLU A 374 -6.98 -29.58 -12.38
N GLU A 375 -7.04 -29.20 -11.10
CA GLU A 375 -8.09 -28.33 -10.56
C GLU A 375 -7.67 -26.86 -10.50
N SER A 376 -6.36 -26.58 -10.50
CA SER A 376 -5.80 -25.23 -10.42
C SER A 376 -6.27 -24.31 -11.55
N LEU A 377 -6.55 -24.88 -12.73
CA LEU A 377 -7.09 -24.22 -13.92
C LEU A 377 -8.56 -23.82 -13.77
N ARG A 378 -9.31 -24.43 -12.83
CA ARG A 378 -10.70 -24.05 -12.54
C ARG A 378 -10.80 -22.74 -11.75
N TYR A 379 -9.74 -22.35 -11.05
CA TYR A 379 -9.69 -21.11 -10.30
C TYR A 379 -9.36 -19.95 -11.22
N ALA A 380 -10.16 -18.87 -11.11
CA ALA A 380 -9.82 -17.61 -11.76
C ALA A 380 -8.44 -17.14 -11.30
N ARG A 381 -7.64 -16.60 -12.24
CA ARG A 381 -6.35 -16.02 -11.91
C ARG A 381 -6.56 -14.79 -11.02
N PRO A 382 -5.68 -14.55 -10.03
CA PRO A 382 -5.75 -13.34 -9.23
C PRO A 382 -5.69 -12.09 -10.10
N THR A 383 -6.38 -11.04 -9.66
CA THR A 383 -6.43 -9.78 -10.40
C THR A 383 -5.74 -8.68 -9.59
N THR A 384 -4.84 -7.95 -10.24
CA THR A 384 -4.25 -6.71 -9.74
C THR A 384 -4.94 -5.49 -10.33
N VAL A 385 -5.39 -4.59 -9.47
CA VAL A 385 -6.12 -3.37 -9.84
C VAL A 385 -5.22 -2.15 -9.74
N LEU A 386 -5.06 -1.40 -10.83
CA LEU A 386 -4.46 -0.07 -10.84
C LEU A 386 -5.58 0.97 -10.79
N TYR A 387 -5.51 1.94 -9.86
CA TYR A 387 -6.62 2.86 -9.65
C TYR A 387 -6.19 4.26 -9.20
N GLY A 388 -7.12 5.21 -9.33
CA GLY A 388 -7.01 6.61 -8.97
C GLY A 388 -7.99 7.00 -7.86
N HIS A 389 -8.69 8.12 -8.02
CA HIS A 389 -9.88 8.58 -7.26
C HIS A 389 -9.70 8.91 -5.76
N GLN A 390 -8.98 8.08 -5.03
CA GLN A 390 -8.79 8.18 -3.60
C GLN A 390 -7.41 8.78 -3.30
N PRO A 391 -7.34 10.08 -2.97
CA PRO A 391 -6.07 10.77 -2.82
C PRO A 391 -5.33 10.33 -1.57
N HIS A 392 -4.04 10.03 -1.74
CA HIS A 392 -3.11 9.77 -0.65
C HIS A 392 -1.87 10.69 -0.75
N SER A 393 -1.08 10.79 0.32
CA SER A 393 0.17 11.58 0.30
C SER A 393 1.27 10.93 -0.55
N SER A 394 1.16 9.63 -0.80
CA SER A 394 2.07 8.82 -1.61
C SER A 394 1.30 7.65 -2.24
N PRO A 395 1.82 7.03 -3.31
CA PRO A 395 1.13 5.91 -3.96
C PRO A 395 0.94 4.72 -3.02
N LEU A 396 -0.26 4.15 -2.99
CA LEU A 396 -0.63 3.05 -2.11
C LEU A 396 -0.44 1.71 -2.82
N LEU A 397 0.74 1.11 -2.67
CA LEU A 397 1.13 -0.12 -3.37
C LEU A 397 0.91 -1.37 -2.50
N LYS A 398 -0.29 -1.96 -2.57
CA LYS A 398 -0.57 -3.28 -1.96
C LYS A 398 -0.34 -4.38 -2.99
N LYS A 399 -0.41 -5.66 -2.60
CA LYS A 399 -0.14 -6.79 -3.50
C LYS A 399 -1.03 -6.77 -4.76
N TYR A 400 -2.35 -6.65 -4.58
CA TYR A 400 -3.36 -6.72 -5.65
C TYR A 400 -4.04 -5.38 -5.96
N THR A 401 -3.64 -4.28 -5.31
CA THR A 401 -4.19 -2.95 -5.61
C THR A 401 -3.09 -1.90 -5.57
N LYS A 402 -2.97 -1.08 -6.62
CA LYS A 402 -1.99 0.01 -6.72
C LYS A 402 -2.73 1.34 -6.90
N GLY A 403 -2.76 2.15 -5.84
CA GLY A 403 -3.39 3.47 -5.86
C GLY A 403 -2.38 4.53 -6.29
N LEU A 404 -2.68 5.29 -7.34
CA LEU A 404 -1.77 6.25 -7.96
C LEU A 404 -2.17 7.71 -7.74
N ASP A 405 -3.39 7.97 -7.25
CA ASP A 405 -3.82 9.34 -6.92
C ASP A 405 -3.05 9.89 -5.71
N THR A 406 -2.14 10.82 -5.99
CA THR A 406 -1.35 11.55 -5.00
C THR A 406 -1.74 13.02 -4.87
N ASN A 407 -2.99 13.34 -5.19
CA ASN A 407 -3.64 14.63 -4.97
C ASN A 407 -2.94 15.81 -5.68
N CYS A 408 -2.61 15.63 -6.96
CA CYS A 408 -1.82 16.61 -7.71
C CYS A 408 -2.43 18.02 -7.68
N VAL A 409 -3.73 18.15 -8.01
CA VAL A 409 -4.41 19.45 -8.14
C VAL A 409 -4.40 20.31 -6.85
N ARG A 410 -4.26 19.66 -5.68
CA ARG A 410 -4.18 20.33 -4.37
C ARG A 410 -2.73 20.55 -3.90
N GLY A 411 -1.75 20.43 -4.78
CA GLY A 411 -0.33 20.66 -4.47
C GLY A 411 0.40 19.43 -3.92
N GLY A 412 -0.16 18.23 -4.10
CA GLY A 412 0.51 16.98 -3.82
C GLY A 412 1.53 16.63 -4.90
N LYS A 413 1.42 15.42 -5.45
CA LYS A 413 2.25 14.95 -6.55
C LYS A 413 1.38 14.39 -7.68
N LEU A 414 1.91 14.38 -8.89
CA LEU A 414 1.41 13.53 -9.97
C LEU A 414 2.31 12.31 -10.03
N SER A 415 1.72 11.12 -9.88
CA SER A 415 2.45 9.87 -9.81
C SER A 415 2.11 8.97 -11.00
N ALA A 416 3.12 8.26 -11.48
CA ALA A 416 2.98 7.20 -12.48
C ALA A 416 3.62 5.91 -11.98
N MET A 417 2.96 4.79 -12.28
CA MET A 417 3.57 3.47 -12.26
C MET A 417 4.08 3.13 -13.64
N ILE A 418 5.36 2.81 -13.73
CA ILE A 418 6.04 2.39 -14.94
C ILE A 418 6.16 0.87 -14.85
N ILE A 419 5.68 0.18 -15.88
CA ILE A 419 5.74 -1.28 -16.01
C ILE A 419 6.56 -1.60 -17.26
N GLU A 420 7.72 -2.19 -17.04
CA GLU A 420 8.68 -2.56 -18.08
C GLU A 420 8.69 -4.07 -18.33
N ASP A 421 9.39 -4.48 -19.37
CA ASP A 421 9.61 -5.88 -19.72
C ASP A 421 10.12 -6.70 -18.51
N GLY A 422 9.71 -7.96 -18.45
CA GLY A 422 9.99 -8.85 -17.33
C GLY A 422 9.16 -8.58 -16.07
N GLY A 423 8.19 -7.67 -16.13
CA GLY A 423 7.32 -7.32 -14.99
C GLY A 423 7.98 -6.39 -13.98
N ILE A 424 9.04 -5.69 -14.38
CA ILE A 424 9.73 -4.73 -13.53
C ILE A 424 8.84 -3.51 -13.36
N THR A 425 8.59 -3.12 -12.12
CA THR A 425 7.74 -1.96 -11.80
C THR A 425 8.53 -0.90 -11.06
N SER A 426 8.31 0.37 -11.41
CA SER A 426 8.86 1.52 -10.70
C SER A 426 7.85 2.65 -10.59
N ILE A 427 8.01 3.51 -9.58
CA ILE A 427 7.15 4.68 -9.38
C ILE A 427 7.94 5.94 -9.68
N GLN A 428 7.37 6.81 -10.50
CA GLN A 428 7.88 8.15 -10.72
C GLN A 428 6.83 9.18 -10.34
N SER A 429 7.29 10.29 -9.76
CA SER A 429 6.39 11.37 -9.38
C SER A 429 7.04 12.74 -9.55
N VAL A 430 6.20 13.75 -9.78
CA VAL A 430 6.58 15.16 -9.82
C VAL A 430 5.71 15.94 -8.84
N ARG A 431 6.27 17.00 -8.25
CA ARG A 431 5.53 17.86 -7.32
C ARG A 431 4.58 18.76 -8.10
N CYS A 432 3.36 18.91 -7.59
CA CYS A 432 2.34 19.75 -8.21
C CYS A 432 2.17 21.09 -7.52
N LYS A 433 1.68 22.09 -8.27
CA LYS A 433 1.22 23.35 -7.71
C LYS A 433 -0.16 23.16 -7.04
N ASN A 434 -0.47 24.00 -6.06
CA ASN A 434 -1.81 24.02 -5.47
C ASN A 434 -2.72 24.97 -6.26
N TYR A 435 -3.56 24.40 -7.12
CA TYR A 435 -4.50 25.16 -7.95
C TYR A 435 -5.79 25.53 -7.19
N MET A 436 -6.05 24.90 -6.04
CA MET A 436 -7.24 25.16 -5.23
C MET A 436 -7.09 26.37 -4.30
N THR A 437 -5.88 26.73 -3.90
CA THR A 437 -5.64 27.91 -3.04
C THR A 437 -5.85 29.26 -3.73
N LYS A 438 -5.71 29.35 -5.06
CA LYS A 438 -5.94 30.61 -5.79
C LYS A 438 -7.41 31.03 -5.82
N MET A 439 -8.36 30.09 -5.73
CA MET A 439 -9.78 30.40 -5.68
C MET A 439 -10.21 31.12 -4.40
N ASN A 440 -9.49 30.97 -3.29
CA ASN A 440 -9.84 31.61 -2.02
C ASN A 440 -9.26 33.03 -1.88
N ARG A 441 -8.13 33.34 -2.54
CA ARG A 441 -7.52 34.68 -2.44
C ARG A 441 -8.32 35.77 -3.15
N LEU A 442 -9.02 35.44 -4.24
CA LEU A 442 -9.86 36.43 -4.94
C LEU A 442 -11.09 36.78 -4.11
N THR A 443 -11.73 35.79 -3.49
CA THR A 443 -12.82 35.99 -2.52
C THR A 443 -12.35 36.71 -1.26
N ASP A 444 -11.17 36.40 -0.73
CA ASP A 444 -10.60 37.13 0.42
C ASP A 444 -10.22 38.58 0.08
N CYS A 445 -9.73 38.86 -1.12
CA CYS A 445 -9.47 40.23 -1.58
C CYS A 445 -10.78 41.01 -1.77
N ILE A 446 -11.80 40.41 -2.38
CA ILE A 446 -13.11 41.03 -2.57
C ILE A 446 -13.79 41.27 -1.21
N ASN A 447 -13.73 40.31 -0.29
CA ASN A 447 -14.29 40.45 1.06
C ASN A 447 -13.51 41.46 1.91
N ARG A 448 -12.20 41.63 1.70
CA ARG A 448 -11.43 42.72 2.34
C ARG A 448 -11.77 44.08 1.74
N PHE A 449 -12.00 44.16 0.43
CA PHE A 449 -12.39 45.40 -0.24
C PHE A 449 -13.81 45.85 0.16
N LEU A 450 -14.76 44.91 0.25
CA LEU A 450 -16.12 45.16 0.73
C LEU A 450 -16.24 45.47 2.24
N LYS A 451 -15.19 45.17 3.02
CA LYS A 451 -15.11 45.58 4.44
C LYS A 451 -14.45 46.96 4.63
N LEU A 452 -13.88 47.52 3.57
CA LEU A 452 -13.26 48.84 3.55
C LEU A 452 -14.15 49.90 2.90
N LEU A 453 -15.26 49.48 2.30
CA LEU A 453 -16.42 50.30 1.92
C LEU A 453 -17.47 50.19 3.04
#